data_AF-A0A9Q0PLR9-F1
#
_entry.id   AF-A0A9Q0PLR9-F1
#
_cell.length_a   1.000
_cell.length_b   1.000
_cell.length_c   1.000
_cell.angle_alpha   90.00
_cell.angle_beta   90.00
_cell.angle_gamma   90.00
#
_symmetry.space_group_name_H-M   'P 1'
#
loop_
_entity.id
_entity.type
_entity.pdbx_description
1 polymer ?
#
loop_
_entity_poly.entity_id
_entity_poly.type
_entity_poly.pdbx_seq_one_letter_code
_entity_poly.pdbx_strand_id
1 'polypeptide(L)'
;MGGPAEGGFSVAFDPLDGSSIVDTNFSVGTIFGVWPGDKLIGVTGRDQVAAAMGVYGPRTTYVLALKDYPGTHEFLLLDEGKWQHVKETTEVGEGKLFSPGNLRATFDNPDYEKLISYYVKEKYTLRYTGGMVPDVNQIIVKEKGVFTNVISPTSKAKLRLLFEVAPLGLLVEKAGGYSSDGHRSVLDKEIINLDDRTQVAYGSKNEIIRFEETLYGKSRLAAEGVAVGAAA
;
A
#
# COMPACT_ATOMS: atom_id res chain seq x y z
N MET A 1 36.86 -6.63 12.91
CA MET A 1 35.66 -5.92 12.42
C MET A 1 35.10 -6.75 11.27
N GLY A 2 34.06 -7.54 11.52
CA GLY A 2 33.49 -8.43 10.48
C GLY A 2 33.08 -9.78 11.04
N GLY A 3 31.81 -9.87 11.40
CA GLY A 3 31.05 -11.10 11.59
C GLY A 3 29.57 -10.75 11.39
N PRO A 4 28.73 -11.65 10.85
CA PRO A 4 27.29 -11.42 10.83
C PRO A 4 26.84 -11.19 12.27
N ALA A 5 26.04 -10.16 12.52
CA ALA A 5 25.39 -10.00 13.81
C ALA A 5 24.40 -11.16 13.97
N GLU A 6 24.79 -12.21 14.70
CA GLU A 6 23.85 -13.26 15.10
C GLU A 6 22.69 -12.60 15.87
N GLY A 7 21.47 -12.65 15.30
CA GLY A 7 20.25 -12.13 15.92
C GLY A 7 19.82 -10.70 15.55
N GLY A 8 20.26 -10.15 14.42
CA GLY A 8 19.89 -8.80 13.95
C GLY A 8 18.66 -8.71 13.04
N PHE A 9 18.48 -7.53 12.42
CA PHE A 9 17.45 -7.25 11.41
C PHE A 9 18.08 -6.67 10.14
N SER A 10 17.45 -6.96 9.00
CA SER A 10 17.69 -6.30 7.72
C SER A 10 16.59 -5.31 7.42
N VAL A 11 16.95 -4.13 6.91
CA VAL A 11 15.99 -3.04 6.64
C VAL A 11 16.09 -2.64 5.17
N ALA A 12 14.95 -2.54 4.51
CA ALA A 12 14.82 -1.94 3.18
C ALA A 12 13.97 -0.68 3.28
N PHE A 13 14.36 0.39 2.58
CA PHE A 13 13.65 1.66 2.66
C PHE A 13 13.64 2.43 1.33
N ASP A 14 12.54 3.12 1.06
CA ASP A 14 12.49 4.24 0.12
C ASP A 14 12.68 5.54 0.93
N PRO A 15 13.81 6.26 0.76
CA PRO A 15 14.14 7.39 1.61
C PRO A 15 13.18 8.56 1.46
N LEU A 16 12.67 8.83 0.26
CA LEU A 16 11.80 9.97 0.00
C LEU A 16 10.92 9.74 -1.25
N ASP A 17 9.84 8.99 -1.05
CA ASP A 17 8.73 8.87 -1.99
C ASP A 17 8.09 10.26 -2.22
N GLY A 18 7.86 10.59 -3.49
CA GLY A 18 7.41 11.91 -3.90
C GLY A 18 8.51 13.00 -3.90
N SER A 19 9.79 12.65 -3.76
CA SER A 19 10.91 13.61 -3.81
C SER A 19 10.89 14.57 -5.01
N SER A 20 10.41 14.12 -6.18
CA SER A 20 10.35 14.95 -7.39
C SER A 20 9.27 16.03 -7.36
N ILE A 21 8.37 16.03 -6.38
CA ILE A 21 7.26 17.00 -6.25
C ILE A 21 7.36 17.83 -4.96
N VAL A 22 8.50 17.79 -4.27
CA VAL A 22 8.72 18.58 -3.05
C VAL A 22 8.56 20.08 -3.31
N ASP A 23 8.98 20.55 -4.48
CA ASP A 23 8.85 21.93 -4.93
C ASP A 23 7.38 22.42 -5.03
N THR A 24 6.44 21.49 -5.22
CA THR A 24 4.99 21.78 -5.24
C THR A 24 4.36 21.87 -3.84
N ASN A 25 5.12 21.57 -2.79
CA ASN A 25 4.66 21.53 -1.38
C ASN A 25 3.53 20.50 -1.13
N PHE A 26 3.45 19.46 -1.96
CA PHE A 26 2.59 18.31 -1.69
C PHE A 26 3.23 17.43 -0.61
N SER A 27 2.41 16.62 0.07
CA SER A 27 2.93 15.68 1.06
C SER A 27 3.81 14.62 0.39
N VAL A 28 4.92 14.31 1.04
CA VAL A 28 5.91 13.30 0.64
C VAL A 28 6.19 12.36 1.82
N GLY A 29 7.01 11.34 1.65
CA GLY A 29 7.26 10.43 2.77
C GLY A 29 8.40 9.45 2.61
N THR A 30 8.69 8.73 3.69
CA THR A 30 9.67 7.63 3.74
C THR A 30 8.92 6.34 4.00
N ILE A 31 9.34 5.24 3.39
CA ILE A 31 8.79 3.90 3.62
C ILE A 31 9.93 3.00 4.09
N PHE A 32 9.69 2.13 5.07
CA PHE A 32 10.63 1.04 5.35
C PHE A 32 9.96 -0.22 5.89
N GLY A 33 10.55 -1.36 5.56
CA GLY A 33 10.22 -2.67 6.12
C GLY A 33 11.42 -3.25 6.88
N VAL A 34 11.13 -4.02 7.91
CA VAL A 34 12.12 -4.65 8.79
C VAL A 34 11.94 -6.15 8.77
N TRP A 35 12.96 -6.89 8.35
CA TRP A 35 13.00 -8.35 8.32
C TRP A 35 13.98 -8.89 9.36
N PRO A 36 13.71 -10.05 9.98
CA PRO A 36 14.67 -10.70 10.86
C PRO A 36 15.85 -11.27 10.07
N GLY A 37 17.02 -11.30 10.69
CA GLY A 37 18.23 -11.85 10.07
C GLY A 37 18.90 -10.91 9.06
N ASP A 38 19.67 -11.50 8.16
CA ASP A 38 20.62 -10.83 7.27
C ASP A 38 20.22 -10.86 5.78
N LYS A 39 18.95 -11.19 5.49
CA LYS A 39 18.44 -11.35 4.12
C LYS A 39 17.28 -10.41 3.80
N LEU A 40 17.30 -9.91 2.57
CA LEU A 40 16.21 -9.17 1.92
C LEU A 40 15.79 -9.82 0.58
N ILE A 41 16.37 -10.98 0.24
CA ILE A 41 16.05 -11.79 -0.94
C ILE A 41 15.69 -13.20 -0.47
N GLY A 42 14.75 -13.85 -1.14
CA GLY A 42 14.18 -15.14 -0.73
C GLY A 42 13.26 -15.02 0.48
N VAL A 43 12.87 -13.77 0.82
CA VAL A 43 11.90 -13.45 1.87
C VAL A 43 10.63 -12.90 1.22
N THR A 44 9.54 -12.91 1.98
CA THR A 44 8.25 -12.35 1.57
C THR A 44 7.90 -11.12 2.42
N GLY A 45 6.90 -10.35 2.01
CA GLY A 45 6.37 -9.27 2.86
C GLY A 45 5.79 -9.78 4.18
N ARG A 46 5.32 -11.04 4.24
CA ARG A 46 4.80 -11.65 5.46
C ARG A 46 5.88 -11.95 6.50
N ASP A 47 7.15 -11.97 6.10
CA ASP A 47 8.30 -12.21 6.99
C ASP A 47 8.76 -10.95 7.73
N GLN A 48 8.23 -9.78 7.39
CA GLN A 48 8.51 -8.52 8.11
C GLN A 48 8.11 -8.62 9.59
N VAL A 49 8.96 -8.17 10.51
CA VAL A 49 8.61 -8.00 11.94
C VAL A 49 7.93 -6.65 12.20
N ALA A 50 8.23 -5.65 11.38
CA ALA A 50 7.64 -4.33 11.43
C ALA A 50 7.72 -3.68 10.05
N ALA A 51 6.80 -2.75 9.79
CA ALA A 51 6.85 -1.85 8.65
C ALA A 51 6.34 -0.49 9.08
N ALA A 52 6.85 0.56 8.45
CA ALA A 52 6.43 1.90 8.79
C ALA A 52 6.59 2.89 7.63
N MET A 53 5.88 4.00 7.76
CA MET A 53 6.07 5.17 6.90
C MET A 53 6.13 6.45 7.71
N GLY A 54 7.06 7.33 7.32
CA GLY A 54 7.08 8.73 7.75
C GLY A 54 6.31 9.57 6.74
N VAL A 55 5.34 10.36 7.17
CA VAL A 55 4.56 11.25 6.32
C VAL A 55 4.98 12.69 6.62
N TYR A 56 5.48 13.37 5.60
CA TYR A 56 5.92 14.77 5.66
C TYR A 56 4.88 15.64 4.93
N GLY A 57 3.85 16.05 5.67
CA GLY A 57 2.81 16.96 5.19
C GLY A 57 2.73 18.21 6.07
N PRO A 58 1.55 18.84 6.18
CA PRO A 58 1.34 19.92 7.16
C PRO A 58 1.47 19.44 8.61
N ARG A 59 1.43 18.11 8.82
CA ARG A 59 1.79 17.41 10.05
C ARG A 59 2.90 16.42 9.70
N THR A 60 3.81 16.19 10.64
CA THR A 60 4.78 15.11 10.55
C THR A 60 4.28 13.93 11.36
N THR A 61 3.97 12.82 10.69
CA THR A 61 3.44 11.63 11.35
C THR A 61 4.29 10.41 11.06
N TYR A 62 4.41 9.52 12.02
CA TYR A 62 5.07 8.23 11.89
C TYR A 62 4.03 7.13 12.06
N VAL A 63 3.81 6.34 11.01
CA VAL A 63 2.77 5.29 10.98
C VAL A 63 3.45 3.93 11.01
N LEU A 64 3.14 3.10 12.01
CA LEU A 64 3.84 1.87 12.34
C LEU A 64 2.87 0.68 12.42
N ALA A 65 3.28 -0.45 11.86
CA ALA A 65 2.67 -1.74 12.13
C ALA A 65 3.72 -2.74 12.63
N LEU A 66 3.35 -3.53 13.63
CA LEU A 66 4.15 -4.65 14.14
C LEU A 66 3.43 -5.96 13.76
N LYS A 67 4.19 -6.96 13.31
CA LYS A 67 3.62 -8.24 12.83
C LYS A 67 2.68 -8.86 13.87
N ASP A 68 3.19 -8.99 15.10
CA ASP A 68 2.54 -9.75 16.17
C ASP A 68 1.67 -8.87 17.09
N TYR A 69 1.45 -7.60 16.74
CA TYR A 69 0.58 -6.68 17.49
C TYR A 69 -0.61 -6.22 16.63
N PRO A 70 -1.85 -6.21 17.12
CA PRO A 70 -3.00 -5.78 16.33
C PRO A 70 -2.90 -4.31 15.87
N GLY A 71 -3.43 -4.02 14.69
CA GLY A 71 -3.61 -2.64 14.23
C GLY A 71 -2.38 -1.98 13.60
N THR A 72 -2.65 -0.78 13.08
CA THR A 72 -1.65 0.18 12.58
C THR A 72 -1.77 1.49 13.35
N HIS A 73 -0.64 1.99 13.82
CA HIS A 73 -0.56 3.06 14.81
C HIS A 73 0.05 4.32 14.19
N GLU A 74 -0.65 5.44 14.32
CA GLU A 74 -0.18 6.76 13.92
C GLU A 74 0.37 7.51 15.14
N PHE A 75 1.58 8.04 14.98
CA PHE A 75 2.23 8.92 15.94
C PHE A 75 2.43 10.31 15.33
N LEU A 76 2.09 11.35 16.08
CA LEU A 76 2.33 12.74 15.70
C LEU A 76 3.65 13.23 16.31
N LEU A 77 4.47 13.92 15.51
CA LEU A 77 5.61 14.67 16.01
C LEU A 77 5.12 15.95 16.71
N LEU A 78 5.44 16.09 17.99
CA LEU A 78 5.20 17.30 18.77
C LEU A 78 6.36 18.29 18.65
N ASP A 79 6.10 19.55 18.99
CA ASP A 79 7.09 20.64 18.94
C ASP A 79 8.33 20.37 19.82
N GLU A 80 8.18 19.59 20.90
CA GLU A 80 9.29 19.19 21.78
C GLU A 80 10.10 18.00 21.23
N GLY A 81 9.82 17.54 20.01
CA GLY A 81 10.52 16.44 19.35
C GLY A 81 10.10 15.03 19.80
N LYS A 82 8.93 14.90 20.45
CA LYS A 82 8.39 13.62 20.90
C LYS A 82 7.32 13.09 19.95
N TRP A 83 7.25 11.77 19.83
CA TRP A 83 6.20 11.07 19.09
C TRP A 83 5.05 10.67 20.03
N GLN A 84 3.86 11.24 19.81
CA GLN A 84 2.66 10.92 20.57
C GLN A 84 1.74 10.01 19.76
N HIS A 85 1.32 8.87 20.32
CA HIS A 85 0.30 8.00 19.71
C HIS A 85 -1.04 8.75 19.63
N VAL A 86 -1.60 8.87 18.43
CA VAL A 86 -2.83 9.66 18.17
C VAL A 86 -3.95 8.88 17.51
N LYS A 87 -3.65 7.76 16.83
CA LYS A 87 -4.66 6.91 16.19
C LYS A 87 -4.19 5.47 16.11
N GLU A 88 -5.10 4.55 16.37
CA GLU A 88 -4.98 3.13 16.00
C GLU A 88 -6.03 2.82 14.94
N THR A 89 -5.67 1.98 13.97
CA THR A 89 -6.57 1.54 12.91
C THR A 89 -6.59 0.02 12.86
N THR A 90 -7.76 -0.60 12.94
CA THR A 90 -7.94 -2.06 12.92
C THR A 90 -8.97 -2.54 11.90
N GLU A 91 -9.67 -1.62 11.24
CA GLU A 91 -10.64 -1.92 10.18
C GLU A 91 -10.52 -0.91 9.04
N VAL A 92 -10.60 -1.41 7.79
CA VAL A 92 -10.79 -0.58 6.59
C VAL A 92 -12.11 -0.99 5.95
N GLY A 93 -13.15 -0.20 6.24
CA GLY A 93 -14.49 -0.40 5.72
C GLY A 93 -14.66 0.06 4.27
N GLU A 94 -15.84 -0.20 3.72
CA GLU A 94 -16.17 0.21 2.36
C GLU A 94 -16.37 1.73 2.23
N GLY A 95 -16.08 2.29 1.06
CA GLY A 95 -16.37 3.69 0.81
C GLY A 95 -15.97 4.23 -0.55
N LYS A 96 -16.55 5.39 -0.89
CA LYS A 96 -16.43 6.00 -2.22
C LYS A 96 -15.19 6.89 -2.38
N LEU A 97 -14.00 6.31 -2.30
CA LEU A 97 -12.69 6.96 -2.51
C LEU A 97 -11.79 6.09 -3.39
N PHE A 98 -11.19 6.68 -4.43
CA PHE A 98 -10.20 5.98 -5.26
C PHE A 98 -8.96 6.84 -5.54
N SER A 99 -7.81 6.18 -5.62
CA SER A 99 -6.50 6.76 -5.88
C SER A 99 -5.79 5.99 -7.02
N PRO A 100 -6.01 6.40 -8.30
CA PRO A 100 -5.58 5.64 -9.46
C PRO A 100 -4.16 5.99 -9.92
N GLY A 101 -3.20 5.20 -9.45
CA GLY A 101 -1.85 5.13 -10.00
C GLY A 101 -1.81 4.66 -11.44
N ASN A 102 -0.81 5.18 -12.17
CA ASN A 102 -0.55 4.85 -13.56
C ASN A 102 -1.79 4.97 -14.49
N LEU A 103 -2.66 5.96 -14.26
CA LEU A 103 -3.92 6.13 -15.01
C LEU A 103 -3.77 6.07 -16.55
N ARG A 104 -2.61 6.49 -17.10
CA ARG A 104 -2.28 6.35 -18.53
C ARG A 104 -2.45 4.92 -19.08
N ALA A 105 -2.32 3.89 -18.23
CA ALA A 105 -2.47 2.49 -18.59
C ALA A 105 -3.89 2.15 -19.04
N THR A 106 -4.92 2.93 -18.70
CA THR A 106 -6.28 2.71 -19.19
C THR A 106 -6.41 2.92 -20.70
N PHE A 107 -5.44 3.57 -21.34
CA PHE A 107 -5.44 3.77 -22.79
C PHE A 107 -5.34 2.45 -23.57
N ASP A 108 -4.54 1.51 -23.08
CA ASP A 108 -4.25 0.22 -23.72
C ASP A 108 -4.43 -0.99 -22.78
N ASN A 109 -5.08 -0.79 -21.63
CA ASN A 109 -5.59 -1.83 -20.74
C ASN A 109 -7.11 -1.62 -20.53
N PRO A 110 -7.98 -2.31 -21.29
CA PRO A 110 -9.43 -2.12 -21.23
C PRO A 110 -10.04 -2.56 -19.89
N ASP A 111 -9.42 -3.51 -19.18
CA ASP A 111 -9.91 -3.95 -17.88
C ASP A 111 -9.63 -2.90 -16.81
N TYR A 112 -8.48 -2.23 -16.88
CA TYR A 112 -8.23 -1.11 -15.98
C TYR A 112 -9.12 0.10 -16.31
N GLU A 113 -9.37 0.37 -17.59
CA GLU A 113 -10.36 1.38 -18.02
C GLU A 113 -11.73 1.09 -17.42
N LYS A 114 -12.20 -0.16 -17.52
CA LYS A 114 -13.48 -0.61 -16.95
C LYS A 114 -13.55 -0.38 -15.45
N LEU A 115 -12.46 -0.64 -14.71
CA LEU A 115 -12.39 -0.42 -13.26
C LEU A 115 -12.52 1.07 -12.91
N ILE A 116 -11.78 1.94 -13.61
CA ILE A 116 -11.85 3.38 -13.40
C ILE A 116 -13.22 3.93 -13.78
N SER A 117 -13.78 3.47 -14.90
CA SER A 117 -15.13 3.83 -15.36
C SER A 117 -16.21 3.45 -14.34
N TYR A 118 -16.04 2.34 -13.59
CA TYR A 118 -16.92 2.01 -12.46
C TYR A 118 -16.86 3.08 -11.36
N TYR A 119 -15.66 3.46 -10.90
CA TYR A 119 -15.52 4.48 -9.83
C TYR A 119 -16.11 5.83 -10.23
N VAL A 120 -15.92 6.24 -11.50
CA VAL A 120 -16.49 7.48 -12.04
C VAL A 120 -18.02 7.43 -12.06
N LYS A 121 -18.62 6.33 -12.53
CA LYS A 121 -20.09 6.15 -12.57
C LYS A 121 -20.71 6.17 -11.19
N GLU A 122 -20.05 5.54 -10.22
CA GLU A 122 -20.47 5.49 -8.83
C GLU A 122 -20.15 6.76 -8.02
N LYS A 123 -19.58 7.78 -8.68
CA LYS A 123 -19.25 9.10 -8.10
C LYS A 123 -18.26 9.01 -6.94
N TYR A 124 -17.24 8.15 -7.06
CA TYR A 124 -16.15 8.07 -6.08
C TYR A 124 -15.36 9.39 -6.05
N THR A 125 -14.88 9.75 -4.87
CA THR A 125 -13.97 10.88 -4.70
C THR A 125 -12.58 10.48 -5.20
N LEU A 126 -12.02 11.27 -6.13
CA LEU A 126 -10.65 11.13 -6.60
C LEU A 126 -9.68 11.85 -5.67
N ARG A 127 -8.65 11.15 -5.18
CA ARG A 127 -7.48 11.76 -4.50
C ARG A 127 -6.22 10.96 -4.81
N TYR A 128 -5.35 11.53 -5.64
CA TYR A 128 -4.09 10.92 -6.05
C TYR A 128 -3.04 12.02 -6.28
N THR A 129 -1.86 11.83 -5.71
CA THR A 129 -0.73 12.78 -5.79
C THR A 129 0.44 12.21 -6.58
N GLY A 130 0.50 10.88 -6.73
CA GLY A 130 1.65 10.18 -7.30
C GLY A 130 2.71 9.78 -6.30
N GLY A 131 2.59 10.19 -5.03
CA GLY A 131 3.36 9.66 -3.91
C GLY A 131 2.61 8.51 -3.25
N MET A 132 3.24 7.34 -3.19
CA MET A 132 2.70 6.15 -2.52
C MET A 132 2.33 6.41 -1.06
N VAL A 133 3.16 7.16 -0.32
CA VAL A 133 2.95 7.43 1.10
C VAL A 133 1.63 8.15 1.35
N PRO A 134 1.38 9.37 0.84
CA PRO A 134 0.11 10.06 1.10
C PRO A 134 -1.09 9.32 0.48
N ASP A 135 -0.91 8.71 -0.68
CA ASP A 135 -2.00 8.09 -1.44
C ASP A 135 -2.50 6.79 -0.81
N VAL A 136 -1.64 6.06 -0.08
CA VAL A 136 -2.01 4.87 0.72
C VAL A 136 -2.37 5.27 2.17
N ASN A 137 -1.66 6.23 2.77
CA ASN A 137 -1.94 6.67 4.15
C ASN A 137 -3.39 7.16 4.32
N GLN A 138 -3.97 7.82 3.31
CA GLN A 138 -5.37 8.24 3.39
C GLN A 138 -6.35 7.06 3.57
N ILE A 139 -6.02 5.86 3.11
CA ILE A 139 -6.86 4.66 3.29
C ILE A 139 -6.89 4.26 4.77
N ILE A 140 -5.72 4.28 5.42
CA ILE A 140 -5.57 3.96 6.85
C ILE A 140 -6.23 5.05 7.72
N VAL A 141 -6.00 6.33 7.40
CA VAL A 141 -6.57 7.44 8.17
C VAL A 141 -8.09 7.55 7.99
N LYS A 142 -8.61 7.33 6.78
CA LYS A 142 -10.04 7.42 6.49
C LYS A 142 -10.80 6.11 6.68
N GLU A 143 -10.09 5.01 6.92
CA GLU A 143 -10.64 3.66 7.10
C GLU A 143 -11.50 3.23 5.92
N LYS A 144 -11.16 3.69 4.71
CA LYS A 144 -11.88 3.36 3.47
C LYS A 144 -11.12 3.74 2.21
N GLY A 145 -11.59 3.20 1.09
CA GLY A 145 -11.16 3.54 -0.26
C GLY A 145 -10.15 2.56 -0.83
N VAL A 146 -9.70 2.84 -2.05
CA VAL A 146 -8.81 1.97 -2.80
C VAL A 146 -7.73 2.74 -3.53
N PHE A 147 -6.50 2.25 -3.43
CA PHE A 147 -5.37 2.64 -4.26
C PHE A 147 -5.13 1.54 -5.30
N THR A 148 -4.88 1.90 -6.55
CA THR A 148 -4.54 0.95 -7.62
C THR A 148 -3.36 1.46 -8.44
N ASN A 149 -2.42 0.61 -8.82
CA ASN A 149 -1.38 0.93 -9.80
C ASN A 149 -1.21 -0.28 -10.73
N VAL A 150 -1.75 -0.16 -11.94
CA VAL A 150 -1.89 -1.26 -12.91
C VAL A 150 -1.02 -1.00 -14.13
N ILE A 151 -0.48 -2.06 -14.71
CA ILE A 151 0.37 -2.00 -15.92
C ILE A 151 -0.46 -2.12 -17.20
N SER A 152 0.15 -1.80 -18.33
CA SER A 152 -0.37 -2.06 -19.66
C SER A 152 0.77 -2.48 -20.60
N PRO A 153 0.49 -2.93 -21.84
CA PRO A 153 1.54 -3.28 -22.80
C PRO A 153 2.58 -2.17 -22.99
N THR A 154 2.16 -0.91 -22.94
CA THR A 154 3.06 0.26 -23.10
C THR A 154 3.48 0.91 -21.78
N SER A 155 2.90 0.51 -20.63
CA SER A 155 3.19 1.11 -19.34
C SER A 155 3.65 0.08 -18.30
N LYS A 156 4.94 0.13 -17.96
CA LYS A 156 5.60 -0.83 -17.06
C LYS A 156 5.29 -0.55 -15.58
N ALA A 157 5.39 -1.60 -14.75
CA ALA A 157 5.35 -1.46 -13.30
C ALA A 157 6.49 -0.56 -12.83
N LYS A 158 6.19 0.38 -11.92
CA LYS A 158 7.18 1.32 -11.35
C LYS A 158 7.55 0.99 -9.91
N LEU A 159 6.59 0.49 -9.14
CA LEU A 159 6.69 0.31 -7.71
C LEU A 159 7.54 -0.92 -7.37
N ARG A 160 8.54 -0.76 -6.50
CA ARG A 160 9.40 -1.87 -6.08
C ARG A 160 8.75 -2.67 -4.97
N LEU A 161 8.82 -4.00 -5.09
CA LEU A 161 8.25 -4.93 -4.13
C LEU A 161 8.85 -4.73 -2.74
N LEU A 162 10.18 -4.73 -2.66
CA LEU A 162 10.92 -4.70 -1.39
C LEU A 162 10.82 -3.36 -0.66
N PHE A 163 10.96 -2.24 -1.38
CA PHE A 163 11.12 -0.91 -0.78
C PHE A 163 9.80 -0.18 -0.51
N GLU A 164 8.75 -0.51 -1.27
CA GLU A 164 7.49 0.25 -1.25
C GLU A 164 6.30 -0.68 -0.97
N VAL A 165 6.15 -1.73 -1.80
CA VAL A 165 4.90 -2.50 -1.85
C VAL A 165 4.73 -3.42 -0.63
N ALA A 166 5.73 -4.23 -0.30
CA ALA A 166 5.63 -5.14 0.84
C ALA A 166 5.50 -4.38 2.19
N PRO A 167 6.24 -3.29 2.46
CA PRO A 167 6.04 -2.50 3.69
C PRO A 167 4.65 -1.86 3.79
N LEU A 168 4.16 -1.24 2.72
CA LEU A 168 2.81 -0.67 2.69
C LEU A 168 1.73 -1.74 2.79
N GLY A 169 1.94 -2.92 2.19
CA GLY A 169 1.07 -4.07 2.36
C GLY A 169 0.90 -4.49 3.81
N LEU A 170 1.98 -4.47 4.61
CA LEU A 170 1.89 -4.82 6.02
C LEU A 170 1.10 -3.77 6.78
N LEU A 171 1.36 -2.49 6.54
CA LEU A 171 0.59 -1.39 7.14
C LEU A 171 -0.90 -1.51 6.80
N VAL A 172 -1.27 -1.77 5.55
CA VAL A 172 -2.67 -1.87 5.12
C VAL A 172 -3.36 -3.11 5.71
N GLU A 173 -2.73 -4.28 5.68
CA GLU A 173 -3.33 -5.51 6.21
C GLU A 173 -3.44 -5.49 7.74
N LYS A 174 -2.47 -4.89 8.44
CA LYS A 174 -2.56 -4.70 9.89
C LYS A 174 -3.62 -3.67 10.29
N ALA A 175 -3.93 -2.71 9.41
CA ALA A 175 -5.05 -1.80 9.55
C ALA A 175 -6.43 -2.44 9.27
N GLY A 176 -6.50 -3.73 8.93
CA GLY A 176 -7.75 -4.42 8.59
C GLY A 176 -8.18 -4.26 7.12
N GLY A 177 -7.31 -3.72 6.27
CA GLY A 177 -7.47 -3.68 4.83
C GLY A 177 -6.89 -4.92 4.12
N TYR A 178 -6.89 -4.86 2.80
CA TYR A 178 -6.40 -5.95 1.94
C TYR A 178 -5.44 -5.40 0.90
N SER A 179 -4.44 -6.20 0.54
CA SER A 179 -3.52 -5.93 -0.57
C SER A 179 -3.69 -6.97 -1.67
N SER A 180 -3.40 -6.62 -2.92
CA SER A 180 -3.38 -7.58 -4.03
C SER A 180 -2.45 -7.18 -5.16
N ASP A 181 -1.73 -8.16 -5.74
CA ASP A 181 -1.06 -8.02 -7.04
C ASP A 181 -1.97 -8.38 -8.23
N GLY A 182 -3.25 -8.69 -7.97
CA GLY A 182 -4.22 -9.23 -8.91
C GLY A 182 -4.56 -10.70 -8.67
N HIS A 183 -3.68 -11.43 -7.98
CA HIS A 183 -3.82 -12.87 -7.77
C HIS A 183 -3.58 -13.31 -6.33
N ARG A 184 -2.73 -12.60 -5.58
CA ARG A 184 -2.37 -12.91 -4.19
C ARG A 184 -2.14 -11.62 -3.39
N SER A 185 -2.08 -11.73 -2.07
CA SER A 185 -1.61 -10.61 -1.24
C SER A 185 -0.17 -10.28 -1.62
N VAL A 186 0.18 -8.99 -1.63
CA VAL A 186 1.56 -8.60 -1.93
C VAL A 186 2.53 -9.09 -0.85
N LEU A 187 2.04 -9.43 0.34
CA LEU A 187 2.83 -10.03 1.41
C LEU A 187 3.23 -11.47 1.12
N ASP A 188 2.53 -12.17 0.21
CA ASP A 188 2.84 -13.56 -0.19
C ASP A 188 3.71 -13.64 -1.45
N LYS A 189 4.23 -12.50 -1.91
CA LYS A 189 5.12 -12.43 -3.06
C LYS A 189 6.57 -12.51 -2.57
N GLU A 190 7.31 -13.50 -3.06
CA GLU A 190 8.73 -13.64 -2.78
C GLU A 190 9.52 -12.53 -3.48
N ILE A 191 10.48 -11.96 -2.75
CA ILE A 191 11.45 -10.99 -3.29
C ILE A 191 12.63 -11.79 -3.86
N ILE A 192 12.69 -11.89 -5.18
CA ILE A 192 13.73 -12.64 -5.91
C ILE A 192 14.93 -11.71 -6.19
N ASN A 193 14.66 -10.45 -6.53
CA ASN A 193 15.67 -9.40 -6.70
C ASN A 193 15.26 -8.13 -5.95
N LEU A 194 16.24 -7.33 -5.54
CA LEU A 194 15.99 -6.07 -4.84
C LEU A 194 15.11 -5.10 -5.68
N ASP A 195 15.25 -5.11 -7.00
CA ASP A 195 14.51 -4.23 -7.93
C ASP A 195 13.27 -4.90 -8.54
N ASP A 196 12.78 -6.00 -7.96
CA ASP A 196 11.52 -6.62 -8.40
C ASP A 196 10.39 -5.60 -8.31
N ARG A 197 9.60 -5.50 -9.39
CA ARG A 197 8.46 -4.58 -9.47
C ARG A 197 7.15 -5.34 -9.59
N THR A 198 6.09 -4.73 -9.08
CA THR A 198 4.75 -5.32 -9.18
C THR A 198 3.69 -4.24 -9.34
N GLN A 199 2.62 -4.59 -10.03
CA GLN A 199 1.35 -3.87 -9.88
C GLN A 199 0.77 -4.15 -8.48
N VAL A 200 -0.11 -3.27 -8.01
CA VAL A 200 -0.71 -3.43 -6.69
C VAL A 200 -2.04 -2.71 -6.57
N ALA A 201 -2.91 -3.26 -5.72
CA ALA A 201 -4.00 -2.55 -5.09
C ALA A 201 -3.95 -2.67 -3.56
N TYR A 202 -4.38 -1.62 -2.87
CA TYR A 202 -4.62 -1.58 -1.42
C TYR A 202 -6.00 -1.01 -1.15
N GLY A 203 -6.77 -1.57 -0.23
CA GLY A 203 -8.08 -1.00 0.09
C GLY A 203 -8.97 -1.91 0.92
N SER A 204 -10.26 -1.59 0.91
CA SER A 204 -11.32 -2.39 1.52
C SER A 204 -11.54 -3.72 0.79
N LYS A 205 -12.19 -4.67 1.47
CA LYS A 205 -12.37 -6.04 0.97
C LYS A 205 -13.03 -6.07 -0.40
N ASN A 206 -14.16 -5.37 -0.57
CA ASN A 206 -14.93 -5.45 -1.81
C ASN A 206 -14.24 -4.71 -2.96
N GLU A 207 -13.44 -3.68 -2.69
CA GLU A 207 -12.66 -3.02 -3.74
C GLU A 207 -11.48 -3.88 -4.20
N ILE A 208 -10.85 -4.67 -3.30
CA ILE A 208 -9.85 -5.66 -3.72
C ILE A 208 -10.49 -6.81 -4.50
N ILE A 209 -11.67 -7.30 -4.09
CA ILE A 209 -12.41 -8.29 -4.88
C ILE A 209 -12.71 -7.74 -6.27
N ARG A 210 -13.25 -6.52 -6.35
CA ARG A 210 -13.56 -5.85 -7.62
C ARG A 210 -12.32 -5.68 -8.48
N PHE A 211 -11.18 -5.29 -7.90
CA PHE A 211 -9.91 -5.16 -8.59
C PHE A 211 -9.49 -6.50 -9.23
N GLU A 212 -9.48 -7.58 -8.45
CA GLU A 212 -9.11 -8.91 -8.94
C GLU A 212 -10.09 -9.44 -10.00
N GLU A 213 -11.40 -9.31 -9.77
CA GLU A 213 -12.43 -9.74 -10.73
C GLU A 213 -12.41 -8.93 -12.02
N THR A 214 -12.20 -7.62 -11.94
CA THR A 214 -12.21 -6.77 -13.13
C THR A 214 -11.01 -7.05 -14.02
N LEU A 215 -9.83 -7.25 -13.43
CA LEU A 215 -8.59 -7.51 -14.19
C LEU A 215 -8.42 -8.96 -14.61
N TYR A 216 -8.95 -9.92 -13.84
CA TYR A 216 -8.63 -11.36 -14.01
C TYR A 216 -9.83 -12.30 -13.96
N GLY A 217 -11.06 -11.77 -13.90
CA GLY A 217 -12.31 -12.53 -14.00
C GLY A 217 -12.69 -13.34 -12.76
N LYS A 218 -11.84 -13.39 -11.74
CA LYS A 218 -12.11 -14.04 -10.45
C LYS A 218 -11.28 -13.37 -9.35
N SER A 219 -11.82 -13.35 -8.14
CA SER A 219 -11.05 -12.98 -6.96
C SER A 219 -10.79 -14.19 -6.07
N ARG A 220 -9.58 -14.26 -5.51
CA ARG A 220 -9.25 -15.24 -4.46
C ARG A 220 -9.94 -14.92 -3.13
N LEU A 221 -10.38 -13.68 -2.94
CA LEU A 221 -11.11 -13.22 -1.76
C LEU A 221 -12.63 -13.42 -1.90
N ALA A 222 -13.13 -13.76 -3.09
CA ALA A 222 -14.57 -13.93 -3.36
C ALA A 222 -15.17 -15.26 -2.84
N ALA A 223 -14.41 -16.08 -2.12
CA ALA A 223 -14.92 -17.34 -1.55
C ALA A 223 -15.56 -17.13 -0.17
N GLU A 224 -16.74 -16.49 -0.15
CA GLU A 224 -17.74 -16.54 0.94
C GLU A 224 -19.13 -16.01 0.49
N GLY A 225 -19.52 -16.24 -0.77
CA GLY A 225 -20.92 -16.16 -1.21
C GLY A 225 -21.59 -14.78 -1.30
N VAL A 226 -20.87 -13.67 -1.15
CA VAL A 226 -21.45 -12.33 -1.35
C VAL A 226 -21.03 -11.79 -2.71
N ALA A 227 -21.98 -11.74 -3.65
CA ALA A 227 -21.81 -11.00 -4.89
C ALA A 227 -21.47 -9.54 -4.57
N VAL A 228 -20.43 -9.01 -5.21
CA VAL A 228 -20.03 -7.61 -5.09
C VAL A 228 -21.04 -6.72 -5.82
N GLY A 229 -22.22 -6.60 -5.23
CA GLY A 229 -23.30 -5.71 -5.65
C GLY A 229 -23.05 -4.31 -5.10
N ALA A 230 -23.25 -3.31 -5.96
CA ALA A 230 -23.11 -1.89 -5.68
C ALA A 230 -23.68 -1.54 -4.28
N ALA A 231 -22.82 -1.05 -3.39
CA ALA A 231 -23.25 -0.54 -2.10
C ALA A 231 -24.09 0.74 -2.31
N ALA A 232 -25.20 0.78 -1.56
CA ALA A 232 -26.25 1.80 -1.51
C ALA A 232 -25.76 3.26 -1.46
#